data_AF-D2V7F4-F1
#
_entry.id   AF-D2V7F4-F1
#
_cell.length_a   1.000
_cell.length_b   1.000
_cell.length_c   1.000
_cell.angle_alpha   90.00
_cell.angle_beta   90.00
_cell.angle_gamma   90.00
#
_symmetry.space_group_name_H-M   'P 1'
#
loop_
_entity.id
_entity.type
_entity.pdbx_description
1 polymer ?
#
loop_
_entity_poly.entity_id
_entity_poly.type
_entity_poly.pdbx_seq_one_letter_code
_entity_poly.pdbx_strand_id
1 'polypeptide(L)'
;MIRKVFVQSRQYTNSRIIFNQPASSFTSSTTTNTSTTSNNTLDIKTLKRSILDAAVDKYVPTLGWSVDAISEASKDFGLSPMASSQLFATGATSLGPETELIQHFLTKCNRAMSVQIQTMDKTGMDTPTIIKKAIRARLEMVAPFVKCGKWTEAMSTFIFGPNPLVDGPTQIFNQLTGFKTSGTHSGLGPVNQVHGLNALYNAAILSDEICHISGIRDTDIQWYIKRAGVGMVYTSCEFFMLTDSSPDFQDTWNFLDRRIDELTVLQSVNEGVSNILGGIFSAVFAMASVPPSTTNTTTQQQTEQTQPPSTN
;
A
#
# COMPACT_ATOMS: atom_id res chain seq x y z
N MET A 1 10.84 17.76 -11.77
CA MET A 1 11.15 16.44 -12.37
C MET A 1 10.23 15.34 -11.82
N ILE A 2 10.16 15.16 -10.50
CA ILE A 2 9.33 14.14 -9.82
C ILE A 2 7.84 14.21 -10.20
N ARG A 3 7.20 15.39 -10.14
CA ARG A 3 5.80 15.56 -10.57
C ARG A 3 5.52 15.10 -12.03
N LYS A 4 6.47 15.30 -12.95
CA LYS A 4 6.33 14.84 -14.34
C LYS A 4 6.35 13.31 -14.42
N VAL A 5 7.17 12.65 -13.60
CA VAL A 5 7.20 11.18 -13.49
C VAL A 5 5.85 10.64 -13.00
N PHE A 6 5.25 11.23 -11.96
CA PHE A 6 3.93 10.80 -11.47
C PHE A 6 2.81 11.00 -12.51
N VAL A 7 2.78 12.16 -13.17
CA VAL A 7 1.82 12.43 -14.25
C VAL A 7 2.00 11.46 -15.41
N GLN A 8 3.25 11.14 -15.78
CA GLN A 8 3.55 10.21 -16.87
C GLN A 8 3.24 8.75 -16.50
N SER A 9 3.52 8.33 -15.25
CA SER A 9 3.09 7.03 -14.71
C SER A 9 1.57 6.87 -14.74
N ARG A 10 0.81 7.92 -14.46
CA ARG A 10 -0.66 7.91 -14.60
C ARG A 10 -1.10 7.75 -16.05
N GLN A 11 -0.51 8.50 -16.99
CA GLN A 11 -0.84 8.36 -18.41
C GLN A 11 -0.54 6.95 -18.93
N TYR A 12 0.55 6.33 -18.48
CA TYR A 12 0.90 4.95 -18.80
C TYR A 12 -0.06 3.92 -18.17
N THR A 13 -0.55 4.19 -16.96
CA THR A 13 -1.56 3.35 -16.28
C THR A 13 -2.93 3.47 -16.95
N ASN A 14 -3.33 4.67 -17.37
CA ASN A 14 -4.61 4.95 -18.03
C ASN A 14 -4.67 4.46 -19.49
N SER A 15 -3.57 4.51 -20.24
CA SER A 15 -3.53 3.99 -21.62
C SER A 15 -3.65 2.46 -21.69
N ARG A 16 -3.52 1.74 -20.55
CA ARG A 16 -3.90 0.32 -20.42
C ARG A 16 -5.40 0.06 -20.23
N ILE A 17 -6.24 1.10 -20.09
CA ILE A 17 -7.67 0.96 -19.78
C ILE A 17 -8.53 0.74 -21.05
N ILE A 18 -8.05 1.06 -22.26
CA ILE A 18 -8.93 1.17 -23.45
C ILE A 18 -9.08 -0.13 -24.29
N PHE A 19 -8.32 -1.20 -24.04
CA PHE A 19 -8.48 -2.46 -24.81
C PHE A 19 -9.05 -3.60 -23.97
N ASN A 20 -10.38 -3.64 -23.82
CA ASN A 20 -11.09 -4.87 -23.44
C ASN A 20 -12.48 -4.90 -24.09
N GLN A 21 -12.56 -5.42 -25.32
CA GLN A 21 -13.80 -6.02 -25.83
C GLN A 21 -13.58 -7.54 -26.00
N PRO A 22 -14.60 -8.38 -25.75
CA PRO A 22 -14.45 -9.82 -25.81
C PRO A 22 -14.50 -10.26 -27.28
N ALA A 23 -13.38 -10.69 -27.84
CA ALA A 23 -13.39 -11.36 -29.13
C ALA A 23 -13.64 -12.86 -28.92
N SER A 24 -14.81 -13.27 -29.38
CA SER A 24 -15.28 -14.63 -29.60
C SER A 24 -14.26 -15.54 -30.29
N SER A 25 -14.30 -16.81 -29.89
CA SER A 25 -13.79 -18.03 -30.55
C SER A 25 -13.38 -17.92 -32.03
N PHE A 26 -12.16 -18.34 -32.39
CA PHE A 26 -11.93 -19.33 -33.47
C PHE A 26 -10.46 -19.81 -33.58
N THR A 27 -10.33 -21.14 -33.51
CA THR A 27 -9.61 -22.10 -34.38
C THR A 27 -8.24 -21.78 -34.99
N SER A 28 -7.31 -22.72 -34.77
CA SER A 28 -5.94 -22.78 -35.28
C SER A 28 -5.84 -22.86 -36.81
N SER A 29 -4.93 -22.07 -37.38
CA SER A 29 -4.15 -22.47 -38.57
C SER A 29 -2.90 -21.61 -38.72
N THR A 30 -1.77 -22.29 -38.85
CA THR A 30 -0.41 -21.80 -39.09
C THR A 30 -0.27 -21.00 -40.39
N THR A 31 0.34 -19.81 -40.37
CA THR A 31 1.27 -19.32 -41.42
C THR A 31 2.12 -18.16 -40.86
N THR A 32 3.42 -18.22 -41.12
CA THR A 32 4.48 -17.24 -40.79
C THR A 32 4.24 -15.87 -41.41
N ASN A 33 4.43 -14.77 -40.65
CA ASN A 33 4.85 -13.45 -41.16
C ASN A 33 5.23 -12.49 -40.02
N THR A 34 6.24 -11.67 -40.28
CA THR A 34 7.00 -10.71 -39.43
C THR A 34 6.21 -9.54 -38.82
N SER A 35 4.96 -9.79 -38.43
CA SER A 35 4.08 -8.92 -37.60
C SER A 35 3.88 -9.50 -36.18
N THR A 36 4.53 -10.63 -35.88
CA THR A 36 4.23 -11.53 -34.76
C THR A 36 4.66 -11.01 -33.39
N THR A 37 5.64 -10.11 -33.32
CA THR A 37 6.25 -9.72 -32.04
C THR A 37 5.31 -8.91 -31.14
N SER A 38 4.55 -7.95 -31.70
CA SER A 38 3.64 -7.11 -30.90
C SER A 38 2.42 -7.88 -30.38
N ASN A 39 1.80 -8.73 -31.22
CA ASN A 39 0.64 -9.52 -30.83
C ASN A 39 1.02 -10.59 -29.80
N ASN A 40 2.10 -11.33 -30.04
CA ASN A 40 2.60 -12.34 -29.09
C ASN A 40 3.02 -11.71 -27.74
N THR A 41 3.61 -10.51 -27.76
CA THR A 41 3.96 -9.79 -26.53
C THR A 41 2.72 -9.34 -25.74
N LEU A 42 1.65 -8.91 -26.42
CA LEU A 42 0.39 -8.52 -25.79
C LEU A 42 -0.33 -9.74 -25.18
N ASP A 43 -0.27 -10.88 -25.86
CA ASP A 43 -0.85 -12.15 -25.40
C ASP A 43 -0.11 -12.65 -24.16
N ILE A 44 1.23 -12.66 -24.17
CA ILE A 44 2.05 -13.04 -23.01
C ILE A 44 1.75 -12.16 -21.80
N LYS A 45 1.65 -10.83 -21.98
CA LYS A 45 1.32 -9.89 -20.88
C LYS A 45 -0.07 -10.14 -20.31
N THR A 46 -1.03 -10.51 -21.17
CA THR A 46 -2.42 -10.77 -20.75
C THR A 46 -2.55 -12.12 -20.06
N LEU A 47 -1.89 -13.15 -20.57
CA LEU A 47 -1.76 -14.45 -19.92
C LEU A 47 -1.13 -14.30 -18.53
N LYS A 48 0.01 -13.60 -18.44
CA LYS A 48 0.72 -13.36 -17.17
C LYS A 48 -0.18 -12.70 -16.14
N ARG A 49 -0.91 -11.66 -16.54
CA ARG A 49 -1.88 -10.97 -15.67
C ARG A 49 -2.98 -11.91 -15.18
N SER A 50 -3.51 -12.75 -16.07
CA SER A 50 -4.59 -13.70 -15.73
C SER A 50 -4.12 -14.76 -14.74
N ILE A 51 -2.88 -15.23 -14.88
CA ILE A 51 -2.25 -16.15 -13.92
C ILE A 51 -2.06 -15.47 -12.56
N LEU A 52 -1.53 -14.24 -12.54
CA LEU A 52 -1.35 -13.50 -11.29
C LEU A 52 -2.70 -13.20 -10.60
N ASP A 53 -3.76 -12.90 -11.36
CA ASP A 53 -5.11 -12.76 -10.81
C ASP A 53 -5.60 -14.06 -10.18
N ALA A 54 -5.45 -15.20 -10.86
CA ALA A 54 -5.81 -16.50 -10.30
C ALA A 54 -4.97 -16.89 -9.08
N ALA A 55 -3.67 -16.55 -9.07
CA ALA A 55 -2.77 -16.76 -7.94
C ALA A 55 -3.26 -16.04 -6.69
N VAL A 56 -3.58 -14.74 -6.82
CA VAL A 56 -4.12 -13.92 -5.72
C VAL A 56 -5.45 -14.47 -5.21
N ASP A 57 -6.38 -14.76 -6.11
CA ASP A 57 -7.75 -15.06 -5.74
C ASP A 57 -7.91 -16.48 -5.16
N LYS A 58 -7.11 -17.47 -5.61
CA LYS A 58 -7.26 -18.88 -5.20
C LYS A 58 -6.17 -19.39 -4.26
N TYR A 59 -4.91 -18.98 -4.47
CA TYR A 59 -3.76 -19.67 -3.88
C TYR A 59 -3.06 -18.88 -2.78
N VAL A 60 -3.07 -17.54 -2.83
CA VAL A 60 -2.46 -16.70 -1.78
C VAL A 60 -3.03 -16.98 -0.38
N PRO A 61 -4.35 -17.18 -0.18
CA PRO A 61 -4.89 -17.47 1.15
C PRO A 61 -4.29 -18.72 1.81
N THR A 62 -3.88 -19.72 1.01
CA THR A 62 -3.34 -21.00 1.51
C THR A 62 -1.81 -21.07 1.43
N LEU A 63 -1.23 -20.67 0.30
CA LEU A 63 0.20 -20.80 -0.02
C LEU A 63 1.02 -19.53 0.25
N GLY A 64 0.37 -18.44 0.64
CA GLY A 64 1.04 -17.14 0.87
C GLY A 64 1.46 -16.44 -0.42
N TRP A 65 2.27 -15.39 -0.28
CA TRP A 65 2.71 -14.55 -1.40
C TRP A 65 3.98 -15.12 -2.02
N SER A 66 3.88 -16.34 -2.53
CA SER A 66 5.02 -17.20 -2.87
C SER A 66 5.06 -17.61 -4.34
N VAL A 67 6.21 -18.13 -4.79
CA VAL A 67 6.36 -18.75 -6.11
C VAL A 67 5.44 -19.96 -6.26
N ASP A 68 5.16 -20.68 -5.18
CA ASP A 68 4.28 -21.84 -5.19
C ASP A 68 2.85 -21.44 -5.56
N ALA A 69 2.35 -20.31 -5.04
CA ALA A 69 1.04 -19.78 -5.42
C ALA A 69 0.95 -19.47 -6.93
N ILE A 70 2.03 -18.92 -7.50
CA ILE A 70 2.12 -18.64 -8.94
C ILE A 70 2.24 -19.95 -9.74
N SER A 71 2.99 -20.92 -9.24
CA SER A 71 3.19 -22.22 -9.87
C SER A 71 1.88 -23.00 -9.96
N GLU A 72 1.11 -23.07 -8.87
CA GLU A 72 -0.21 -23.71 -8.87
C GLU A 72 -1.20 -22.98 -9.80
N ALA A 73 -1.21 -21.64 -9.78
CA ALA A 73 -2.02 -20.88 -10.73
C ALA A 73 -1.61 -21.14 -12.18
N SER A 74 -0.31 -21.21 -12.50
CA SER A 74 0.17 -21.52 -13.85
C SER A 74 -0.29 -22.89 -14.34
N LYS A 75 -0.41 -23.90 -13.44
CA LYS A 75 -0.92 -25.22 -13.80
C LYS A 75 -2.39 -25.18 -14.23
N ASP A 76 -3.22 -24.34 -13.59
CA ASP A 76 -4.62 -24.12 -14.01
C ASP A 76 -4.73 -23.59 -15.45
N PHE A 77 -3.71 -22.85 -15.91
CA PHE A 77 -3.60 -22.35 -17.28
C PHE A 77 -2.85 -23.30 -18.23
N GLY A 78 -2.52 -24.53 -17.78
CA GLY A 78 -1.87 -25.56 -18.59
C GLY A 78 -0.37 -25.34 -18.82
N LEU A 79 0.28 -24.47 -18.04
CA LEU A 79 1.73 -24.24 -18.15
C LEU A 79 2.50 -25.31 -17.36
N SER A 80 3.61 -25.78 -17.95
CA SER A 80 4.58 -26.61 -17.24
C SER A 80 5.37 -25.78 -16.23
N PRO A 81 5.96 -26.39 -15.19
CA PRO A 81 6.79 -25.68 -14.22
C PRO A 81 7.91 -24.85 -14.87
N MET A 82 8.58 -25.40 -15.89
CA MET A 82 9.66 -24.71 -16.60
C MET A 82 9.15 -23.50 -17.40
N ALA A 83 7.99 -23.63 -18.06
CA ALA A 83 7.37 -22.52 -18.78
C ALA A 83 6.92 -21.41 -17.83
N SER A 84 6.36 -21.77 -16.68
CA SER A 84 6.00 -20.85 -15.60
C SER A 84 7.23 -20.09 -15.10
N SER A 85 8.30 -20.81 -14.73
CA SER A 85 9.54 -20.18 -14.27
C SER A 85 10.12 -19.21 -15.30
N GLN A 86 10.13 -19.56 -16.59
CA GLN A 86 10.63 -18.67 -17.64
C GLN A 86 9.76 -17.41 -17.84
N LEU A 87 8.43 -17.57 -17.73
CA LEU A 87 7.47 -16.47 -17.85
C LEU A 87 7.63 -15.42 -16.74
N PHE A 88 8.01 -15.86 -15.54
CA PHE A 88 8.19 -14.98 -14.38
C PHE A 88 9.67 -14.63 -14.08
N ALA A 89 10.65 -15.36 -14.62
CA ALA A 89 12.07 -15.01 -14.52
C ALA A 89 12.45 -13.75 -15.32
N THR A 90 11.71 -13.47 -16.40
CA THR A 90 11.91 -12.30 -17.27
C THR A 90 10.99 -11.13 -16.91
N GLY A 91 10.55 -11.07 -15.65
CA GLY A 91 9.56 -10.11 -15.15
C GLY A 91 9.93 -8.64 -15.36
N ALA A 92 8.90 -7.78 -15.34
CA ALA A 92 9.08 -6.33 -15.48
C ALA A 92 9.88 -5.72 -14.32
N THR A 93 10.01 -6.45 -13.21
CA THR A 93 10.81 -6.09 -12.06
C THR A 93 11.92 -7.11 -11.85
N SER A 94 13.15 -6.63 -11.68
CA SER A 94 14.31 -7.46 -11.32
C SER A 94 14.27 -7.92 -9.84
N LEU A 95 13.07 -7.94 -9.24
CA LEU A 95 12.86 -8.12 -7.79
C LEU A 95 12.32 -9.49 -7.43
N GLY A 96 12.00 -10.31 -8.43
CA GLY A 96 11.51 -11.68 -8.27
C GLY A 96 10.00 -11.82 -8.47
N PRO A 97 9.54 -13.06 -8.71
CA PRO A 97 8.14 -13.40 -8.99
C PRO A 97 7.19 -13.06 -7.83
N GLU A 98 7.61 -13.20 -6.58
CA GLU A 98 6.82 -12.88 -5.39
C GLU A 98 6.54 -11.38 -5.32
N THR A 99 7.57 -10.57 -5.59
CA THR A 99 7.41 -9.11 -5.65
C THR A 99 6.49 -8.72 -6.81
N GLU A 100 6.60 -9.38 -7.96
CA GLU A 100 5.72 -9.11 -9.11
C GLU A 100 4.25 -9.45 -8.80
N LEU A 101 3.98 -10.55 -8.07
CA LEU A 101 2.65 -10.92 -7.59
C LEU A 101 2.06 -9.85 -6.67
N ILE A 102 2.84 -9.39 -5.69
CA ILE A 102 2.42 -8.33 -4.76
C ILE A 102 2.15 -7.03 -5.53
N GLN A 103 3.04 -6.61 -6.42
CA GLN A 103 2.86 -5.39 -7.22
C GLN A 103 1.63 -5.46 -8.13
N HIS A 104 1.37 -6.62 -8.74
CA HIS A 104 0.17 -6.83 -9.55
C HIS A 104 -1.09 -6.63 -8.69
N PHE A 105 -1.13 -7.24 -7.50
CA PHE A 105 -2.23 -7.03 -6.56
C PHE A 105 -2.39 -5.57 -6.13
N LEU A 106 -1.31 -4.89 -5.73
CA LEU A 106 -1.34 -3.48 -5.35
C LEU A 106 -1.88 -2.60 -6.50
N THR A 107 -1.42 -2.86 -7.72
CA THR A 107 -1.88 -2.14 -8.93
C THR A 107 -3.35 -2.41 -9.22
N LYS A 108 -3.81 -3.66 -9.09
CA LYS A 108 -5.23 -4.06 -9.21
C LYS A 108 -6.09 -3.30 -8.20
N CYS A 109 -5.65 -3.25 -6.94
CA CYS A 109 -6.35 -2.53 -5.88
C CYS A 109 -6.42 -1.01 -6.14
N ASN A 110 -5.30 -0.40 -6.53
CA ASN A 110 -5.26 1.03 -6.84
C ASN A 110 -6.20 1.39 -7.99
N ARG A 111 -6.27 0.54 -9.03
CA ARG A 111 -7.20 0.71 -10.14
C ARG A 111 -8.65 0.57 -9.68
N ALA A 112 -8.97 -0.47 -8.93
CA ALA A 112 -10.32 -0.70 -8.43
C ALA A 112 -10.80 0.46 -7.53
N MET A 113 -9.94 0.94 -6.63
CA MET A 113 -10.21 2.12 -5.79
C MET A 113 -10.46 3.36 -6.65
N SER A 114 -9.60 3.63 -7.63
CA SER A 114 -9.75 4.78 -8.52
C SER A 114 -11.07 4.75 -9.28
N VAL A 115 -11.46 3.59 -9.82
CA VAL A 115 -12.75 3.40 -10.50
C VAL A 115 -13.91 3.65 -9.53
N GLN A 116 -13.92 3.01 -8.36
CA GLN A 116 -14.99 3.17 -7.37
C GLN A 116 -15.22 4.64 -6.99
N ILE A 117 -14.14 5.38 -6.72
CA ILE A 117 -14.22 6.78 -6.33
C ILE A 117 -14.59 7.68 -7.51
N GLN A 118 -14.15 7.38 -8.73
CA GLN A 118 -14.54 8.15 -9.91
C GLN A 118 -16.01 7.97 -10.30
N THR A 119 -16.57 6.78 -10.09
CA THR A 119 -17.98 6.47 -10.40
C THR A 119 -18.95 6.93 -9.31
N MET A 120 -18.45 7.25 -8.12
CA MET A 120 -19.28 7.73 -7.02
C MET A 120 -19.79 9.15 -7.28
N ASP A 121 -21.05 9.43 -6.92
CA ASP A 121 -21.56 10.79 -6.89
C ASP A 121 -20.82 11.59 -5.80
N LYS A 122 -20.13 12.66 -6.20
CA LYS A 122 -19.34 13.54 -5.32
C LYS A 122 -20.05 14.84 -4.96
N THR A 123 -21.31 15.00 -5.36
CA THR A 123 -22.05 16.25 -5.16
C THR A 123 -22.14 16.59 -3.67
N GLY A 124 -21.61 17.75 -3.30
CA GLY A 124 -21.61 18.22 -1.91
C GLY A 124 -20.59 17.56 -0.97
N MET A 125 -19.70 16.69 -1.48
CA MET A 125 -18.63 16.12 -0.66
C MET A 125 -17.39 17.02 -0.63
N ASP A 126 -16.81 17.17 0.56
CA ASP A 126 -15.52 17.81 0.77
C ASP A 126 -14.35 16.84 0.47
N THR A 127 -13.20 17.42 0.14
CA THR A 127 -11.98 16.67 -0.20
C THR A 127 -11.57 15.65 0.87
N PRO A 128 -11.56 15.97 2.19
CA PRO A 128 -11.26 15.00 3.24
C PRO A 128 -12.16 13.77 3.23
N THR A 129 -13.47 13.94 3.01
CA THR A 129 -14.42 12.82 2.88
C THR A 129 -14.08 11.95 1.68
N ILE A 130 -13.68 12.53 0.55
CA ILE A 130 -13.28 11.76 -0.64
C ILE A 130 -12.00 10.96 -0.34
N ILE A 131 -11.01 11.56 0.33
CA ILE A 131 -9.77 10.88 0.76
C ILE A 131 -10.10 9.72 1.71
N LYS A 132 -10.94 9.96 2.72
CA LYS A 132 -11.39 8.95 3.68
C LYS A 132 -12.01 7.75 2.97
N LYS A 133 -12.94 8.00 2.04
CA LYS A 133 -13.59 6.94 1.24
C LYS A 133 -12.59 6.19 0.38
N ALA A 134 -11.62 6.88 -0.23
CA ALA A 134 -10.59 6.24 -1.05
C ALA A 134 -9.67 5.33 -0.20
N ILE A 135 -9.18 5.81 0.94
CA ILE A 135 -8.33 5.02 1.85
C ILE A 135 -9.10 3.80 2.37
N ARG A 136 -10.36 3.99 2.79
CA ARG A 136 -11.22 2.89 3.24
C ARG A 136 -11.41 1.84 2.15
N ALA A 137 -11.80 2.24 0.94
CA ALA A 137 -11.97 1.32 -0.18
C ALA A 137 -10.69 0.52 -0.47
N ARG A 138 -9.52 1.16 -0.33
CA ARG A 138 -8.23 0.50 -0.53
C ARG A 138 -7.89 -0.51 0.56
N LEU A 139 -8.17 -0.19 1.82
CA LEU A 139 -7.94 -1.08 2.97
C LEU A 139 -8.92 -2.27 2.95
N GLU A 140 -10.17 -2.06 2.54
CA GLU A 140 -11.17 -3.14 2.40
C GLU A 140 -10.73 -4.23 1.42
N MET A 141 -9.97 -3.89 0.36
CA MET A 141 -9.41 -4.87 -0.57
C MET A 141 -8.28 -5.74 0.04
N VAL A 142 -7.61 -5.23 1.07
CA VAL A 142 -6.53 -5.91 1.80
C VAL A 142 -7.08 -6.71 2.98
N ALA A 143 -8.24 -6.33 3.50
CA ALA A 143 -8.91 -6.94 4.65
C ALA A 143 -8.95 -8.48 4.64
N PRO A 144 -9.26 -9.17 3.52
CA PRO A 144 -9.28 -10.64 3.50
C PRO A 144 -7.90 -11.25 3.80
N PHE A 145 -6.83 -10.63 3.30
CA PHE A 145 -5.46 -11.10 3.48
C PHE A 145 -4.91 -10.78 4.87
N VAL A 146 -5.43 -9.74 5.52
CA VAL A 146 -5.16 -9.46 6.93
C VAL A 146 -5.84 -10.51 7.80
N LYS A 147 -7.12 -10.81 7.56
CA LYS A 147 -7.87 -11.83 8.31
C LYS A 147 -7.23 -13.22 8.25
N CYS A 148 -6.65 -13.61 7.10
CA CYS A 148 -5.94 -14.89 6.97
C CYS A 148 -4.46 -14.83 7.36
N GLY A 149 -3.97 -13.70 7.90
CA GLY A 149 -2.58 -13.53 8.36
C GLY A 149 -1.51 -13.49 7.26
N LYS A 150 -1.91 -13.46 5.99
CA LYS A 150 -0.98 -13.47 4.84
C LYS A 150 -0.51 -12.07 4.43
N TRP A 151 -1.20 -11.02 4.86
CA TRP A 151 -0.79 -9.65 4.49
C TRP A 151 0.54 -9.22 5.12
N THR A 152 0.81 -9.62 6.36
CA THR A 152 2.10 -9.34 7.04
C THR A 152 3.28 -9.95 6.28
N GLU A 153 3.13 -11.19 5.79
CA GLU A 153 4.11 -11.90 4.95
C GLU A 153 4.33 -11.18 3.61
N ALA A 154 3.25 -10.64 3.01
CA ALA A 154 3.33 -9.83 1.80
C ALA A 154 4.14 -8.55 2.04
N MET A 155 3.83 -7.81 3.11
CA MET A 155 4.49 -6.56 3.43
C MET A 155 5.98 -6.77 3.72
N SER A 156 6.33 -7.79 4.50
CA SER A 156 7.73 -8.09 4.79
C SER A 156 8.50 -8.48 3.53
N THR A 157 7.92 -9.33 2.67
CA THR A 157 8.51 -9.72 1.38
C THR A 157 8.70 -8.50 0.46
N PHE A 158 7.73 -7.59 0.46
CA PHE A 158 7.75 -6.42 -0.40
C PHE A 158 8.78 -5.37 0.02
N ILE A 159 8.99 -5.21 1.33
CA ILE A 159 9.90 -4.21 1.89
C ILE A 159 11.33 -4.75 1.95
N PHE A 160 11.52 -6.00 2.40
CA PHE A 160 12.83 -6.57 2.72
C PHE A 160 13.31 -7.60 1.69
N GLY A 161 12.44 -8.02 0.75
CA GLY A 161 12.73 -9.10 -0.19
C GLY A 161 12.28 -10.48 0.33
N PRO A 162 12.44 -11.53 -0.50
CA PRO A 162 11.96 -12.87 -0.19
C PRO A 162 12.65 -13.48 1.04
N ASN A 163 11.92 -14.30 1.79
CA ASN A 163 12.36 -14.93 3.06
C ASN A 163 12.89 -13.94 4.11
N PRO A 164 12.08 -12.94 4.51
CA PRO A 164 12.51 -11.96 5.51
C PRO A 164 12.64 -12.62 6.90
N LEU A 165 13.68 -12.23 7.65
CA LEU A 165 13.90 -12.66 9.03
C LEU A 165 12.98 -11.90 10.03
N VAL A 166 11.72 -11.69 9.64
CA VAL A 166 10.80 -10.79 10.34
C VAL A 166 9.50 -11.53 10.64
N ASP A 167 9.21 -11.72 11.92
CA ASP A 167 8.14 -12.63 12.37
C ASP A 167 6.80 -11.92 12.66
N GLY A 168 6.69 -10.61 12.45
CA GLY A 168 5.43 -9.91 12.70
C GLY A 168 5.40 -8.40 12.45
N PRO A 169 4.20 -7.79 12.52
CA PRO A 169 3.97 -6.38 12.18
C PRO A 169 4.87 -5.40 12.95
N THR A 170 5.07 -5.64 14.25
CA THR A 170 5.91 -4.81 15.12
C THR A 170 7.38 -4.82 14.69
N GLN A 171 7.89 -5.96 14.24
CA GLN A 171 9.28 -6.05 13.79
C GLN A 171 9.47 -5.35 12.43
N ILE A 172 8.52 -5.52 11.49
CA ILE A 172 8.50 -4.77 10.21
C ILE A 172 8.55 -3.26 10.50
N PHE A 173 7.70 -2.83 11.43
CA PHE A 173 7.58 -1.44 11.85
C PHE A 173 8.88 -0.90 12.46
N ASN A 174 9.49 -1.63 13.41
CA ASN A 174 10.74 -1.22 14.05
C ASN A 174 11.88 -1.08 13.03
N GLN A 175 11.94 -1.99 12.06
CA GLN A 175 12.94 -1.94 11.00
C GLN A 175 12.73 -0.77 10.03
N LEU A 176 11.48 -0.46 9.67
CA LEU A 176 11.16 0.66 8.78
C LEU A 176 11.54 2.02 9.36
N THR A 177 11.56 2.15 10.68
CA THR A 177 11.54 3.46 11.35
C THR A 177 12.73 3.71 12.24
N GLY A 178 13.57 2.70 12.40
CA GLY A 178 14.74 2.79 13.26
C GLY A 178 14.40 2.92 14.74
N PHE A 179 13.14 2.71 15.14
CA PHE A 179 12.74 2.71 16.54
C PHE A 179 13.27 1.44 17.22
N LYS A 180 14.28 1.59 18.06
CA LYS A 180 14.93 0.48 18.77
C LYS A 180 14.06 0.06 19.95
N THR A 181 13.40 -1.09 19.87
CA THR A 181 13.06 -1.85 21.07
C THR A 181 14.37 -2.34 21.67
N SER A 182 14.67 -1.90 22.89
CA SER A 182 15.88 -2.19 23.69
C SER A 182 16.71 -3.43 23.27
N GLY A 183 18.00 -3.23 22.94
CA GLY A 183 19.04 -4.20 23.29
C GLY A 183 19.84 -4.91 22.20
N THR A 184 19.50 -4.88 20.91
CA THR A 184 20.28 -5.60 19.87
C THR A 184 20.85 -4.68 18.78
N HIS A 185 22.11 -4.95 18.43
CA HIS A 185 23.01 -4.06 17.70
C HIS A 185 22.85 -4.21 16.19
N SER A 186 22.26 -3.22 15.51
CA SER A 186 22.69 -2.68 14.20
C SER A 186 21.78 -1.51 13.80
N GLY A 187 22.36 -0.46 13.22
CA GLY A 187 21.66 0.76 12.80
C GLY A 187 20.64 0.52 11.68
N LEU A 188 19.90 1.58 11.33
CA LEU A 188 18.95 1.68 10.20
C LEU A 188 19.13 0.56 9.14
N GLY A 189 18.33 -0.51 9.26
CA GLY A 189 18.18 -1.53 8.24
C GLY A 189 17.50 -0.96 6.99
N PRO A 190 17.62 -1.59 5.82
CA PRO A 190 18.00 -0.92 4.58
C PRO A 190 16.81 -0.33 3.82
N VAL A 191 16.43 0.91 4.12
CA VAL A 191 15.68 1.74 3.14
C VAL A 191 16.56 2.09 1.92
N ASN A 192 17.85 1.69 1.91
CA ASN A 192 18.75 1.76 0.75
C ASN A 192 18.75 0.50 -0.14
N GLN A 193 17.96 -0.54 0.19
CA GLN A 193 17.79 -1.72 -0.67
C GLN A 193 16.69 -1.49 -1.71
N VAL A 194 16.83 -2.14 -2.87
CA VAL A 194 15.97 -1.95 -4.04
C VAL A 194 14.49 -2.29 -3.75
N HIS A 195 14.23 -3.26 -2.87
CA HIS A 195 12.87 -3.65 -2.43
C HIS A 195 12.20 -2.55 -1.61
N GLY A 196 12.89 -1.99 -0.61
CA GLY A 196 12.38 -0.87 0.20
C GLY A 196 12.07 0.37 -0.63
N LEU A 197 12.95 0.73 -1.58
CA LEU A 197 12.70 1.83 -2.52
C LEU A 197 11.48 1.56 -3.40
N ASN A 198 11.29 0.31 -3.83
CA ASN A 198 10.10 -0.09 -4.59
C ASN A 198 8.82 0.01 -3.75
N ALA A 199 8.87 -0.37 -2.46
CA ALA A 199 7.72 -0.22 -1.57
C ALA A 199 7.33 1.25 -1.38
N LEU A 200 8.31 2.12 -1.15
CA LEU A 200 8.10 3.57 -1.09
C LEU A 200 7.54 4.14 -2.39
N TYR A 201 8.05 3.69 -3.55
CA TYR A 201 7.53 4.11 -4.85
C TYR A 201 6.05 3.76 -5.01
N ASN A 202 5.66 2.54 -4.63
CA ASN A 202 4.27 2.10 -4.72
C ASN A 202 3.34 2.87 -3.77
N ALA A 203 3.78 3.14 -2.53
CA ALA A 203 3.04 3.98 -1.60
C ALA A 203 2.87 5.42 -2.12
N ALA A 204 3.91 5.98 -2.74
CA ALA A 204 3.86 7.31 -3.34
C ALA A 204 2.90 7.36 -4.55
N ILE A 205 2.84 6.31 -5.37
CA ILE A 205 1.89 6.20 -6.49
C ILE A 205 0.45 6.13 -5.97
N LEU A 206 0.19 5.34 -4.93
CA LEU A 206 -1.12 5.28 -4.29
C LEU A 206 -1.53 6.65 -3.75
N SER A 207 -0.64 7.32 -3.02
CA SER A 207 -0.92 8.65 -2.47
C SER A 207 -1.20 9.68 -3.56
N ASP A 208 -0.40 9.71 -4.64
CA ASP A 208 -0.67 10.61 -5.77
C ASP A 208 -2.03 10.32 -6.43
N GLU A 209 -2.40 9.05 -6.57
CA GLU A 209 -3.69 8.64 -7.10
C GLU A 209 -4.86 9.10 -6.23
N ILE A 210 -4.78 8.90 -4.91
CA ILE A 210 -5.79 9.37 -3.95
C ILE A 210 -5.92 10.90 -4.03
N CYS A 211 -4.81 11.64 -4.02
CA CYS A 211 -4.85 13.10 -4.14
C CYS A 211 -5.50 13.54 -5.46
N HIS A 212 -5.22 12.85 -6.56
CA HIS A 212 -5.78 13.18 -7.86
C HIS A 212 -7.29 12.95 -7.96
N ILE A 213 -7.77 11.77 -7.57
CA ILE A 213 -9.20 11.44 -7.61
C ILE A 213 -10.03 12.28 -6.63
N SER A 214 -9.38 12.82 -5.59
CA SER A 214 -9.96 13.76 -4.63
C SER A 214 -9.98 15.21 -5.12
N GLY A 215 -9.40 15.51 -6.29
CA GLY A 215 -9.44 16.85 -6.89
C GLY A 215 -8.37 17.83 -6.35
N ILE A 216 -7.36 17.35 -5.63
CA ILE A 216 -6.27 18.20 -5.13
C ILE A 216 -5.40 18.69 -6.30
N ARG A 217 -5.44 20.00 -6.56
CA ARG A 217 -4.71 20.67 -7.65
C ARG A 217 -3.72 21.71 -7.12
N ASP A 218 -2.66 21.24 -6.45
CA ASP A 218 -1.57 22.12 -6.01
C ASP A 218 -0.38 22.10 -6.97
N THR A 219 0.40 23.19 -6.99
CA THR A 219 1.58 23.34 -7.85
C THR A 219 2.90 23.40 -7.09
N ASP A 220 2.86 23.82 -5.82
CA ASP A 220 4.04 24.18 -5.02
C ASP A 220 4.36 23.16 -3.92
N ILE A 221 5.03 23.56 -2.85
CA ILE A 221 5.41 22.68 -1.71
C ILE A 221 4.18 21.96 -1.12
N GLN A 222 3.01 22.59 -1.17
CA GLN A 222 1.72 22.01 -0.77
C GLN A 222 1.39 20.70 -1.52
N TRP A 223 1.84 20.57 -2.77
CA TRP A 223 1.70 19.33 -3.56
C TRP A 223 2.39 18.14 -2.88
N TYR A 224 3.57 18.36 -2.31
CA TYR A 224 4.37 17.34 -1.62
C TYR A 224 3.81 17.07 -0.22
N ILE A 225 3.47 18.11 0.54
CA ILE A 225 2.94 17.97 1.90
C ILE A 225 1.65 17.15 1.90
N LYS A 226 0.70 17.48 1.03
CA LYS A 226 -0.60 16.79 0.97
C LYS A 226 -0.45 15.31 0.61
N ARG A 227 0.46 14.97 -0.31
CA ARG A 227 0.75 13.57 -0.66
C ARG A 227 1.50 12.82 0.43
N ALA A 228 2.46 13.48 1.09
CA ALA A 228 3.12 12.87 2.24
C ALA A 228 2.07 12.57 3.33
N GLY A 229 1.19 13.53 3.63
CA GLY A 229 0.08 13.36 4.57
C GLY A 229 -0.84 12.20 4.23
N VAL A 230 -1.38 12.17 3.01
CA VAL A 230 -2.28 11.07 2.56
C VAL A 230 -1.59 9.72 2.60
N GLY A 231 -0.34 9.64 2.12
CA GLY A 231 0.43 8.39 2.08
C GLY A 231 0.65 7.83 3.48
N MET A 232 0.99 8.69 4.44
CA MET A 232 1.13 8.25 5.83
C MET A 232 -0.18 7.87 6.51
N VAL A 233 -1.27 8.61 6.28
CA VAL A 233 -2.58 8.23 6.84
C VAL A 233 -2.93 6.83 6.36
N TYR A 234 -2.73 6.55 5.07
CA TYR A 234 -2.89 5.21 4.53
C TYR A 234 -1.98 4.19 5.23
N THR A 235 -0.65 4.41 5.24
CA THR A 235 0.30 3.46 5.83
C THR A 235 0.03 3.22 7.31
N SER A 236 -0.26 4.26 8.10
CA SER A 236 -0.57 4.11 9.53
C SER A 236 -1.85 3.31 9.75
N CYS A 237 -2.90 3.51 8.95
CA CYS A 237 -4.12 2.71 9.02
C CYS A 237 -3.85 1.26 8.59
N GLU A 238 -3.04 1.02 7.56
CA GLU A 238 -2.66 -0.32 7.11
C GLU A 238 -1.91 -1.10 8.20
N PHE A 239 -0.96 -0.47 8.90
CA PHE A 239 -0.27 -1.07 10.03
C PHE A 239 -1.19 -1.30 11.24
N PHE A 240 -2.07 -0.35 11.55
CA PHE A 240 -3.04 -0.52 12.63
C PHE A 240 -4.01 -1.68 12.34
N MET A 241 -4.41 -1.84 11.08
CA MET A 241 -5.28 -2.93 10.63
C MET A 241 -4.66 -4.32 10.87
N LEU A 242 -3.32 -4.44 10.84
CA LEU A 242 -2.63 -5.71 11.10
C LEU A 242 -2.77 -6.20 12.55
N THR A 243 -2.99 -5.29 13.50
CA THR A 243 -3.13 -5.59 14.93
C THR A 243 -4.56 -5.48 15.42
N ASP A 244 -5.46 -4.96 14.59
CA ASP A 244 -6.88 -4.80 14.89
C ASP A 244 -7.61 -6.15 14.86
N SER A 245 -8.14 -6.54 16.03
CA SER A 245 -8.95 -7.75 16.23
C SER A 245 -10.45 -7.44 16.41
N SER A 246 -10.86 -6.18 16.23
CA SER A 246 -12.26 -5.75 16.37
C SER A 246 -13.13 -6.32 15.23
N PRO A 247 -14.45 -6.53 15.47
CA PRO A 247 -15.34 -7.04 14.44
C PRO A 247 -15.37 -6.12 13.21
N ASP A 248 -15.04 -6.67 12.04
CA ASP A 248 -14.95 -5.95 10.77
C ASP A 248 -14.07 -4.68 10.78
N PHE A 249 -12.99 -4.70 11.58
CA PHE A 249 -12.00 -3.63 11.66
C PHE A 249 -12.56 -2.27 12.11
N GLN A 250 -13.57 -2.28 12.99
CA GLN A 250 -14.19 -1.07 13.54
C GLN A 250 -13.17 -0.09 14.14
N ASP A 251 -12.18 -0.60 14.87
CA ASP A 251 -11.15 0.25 15.47
C ASP A 251 -10.26 0.91 14.41
N THR A 252 -9.95 0.19 13.32
CA THR A 252 -9.24 0.74 12.16
C THR A 252 -10.03 1.87 11.51
N TRP A 253 -11.35 1.72 11.37
CA TRP A 253 -12.19 2.77 10.78
C TRP A 253 -12.29 4.00 11.69
N ASN A 254 -12.40 3.80 13.01
CA ASN A 254 -12.36 4.89 13.99
C ASN A 254 -10.98 5.57 14.03
N PHE A 255 -9.90 4.80 13.80
CA PHE A 255 -8.55 5.34 13.66
C PHE A 255 -8.43 6.19 12.39
N LEU A 256 -8.90 5.70 11.24
CA LEU A 256 -8.93 6.45 9.99
C LEU A 256 -9.65 7.79 10.13
N ASP A 257 -10.80 7.81 10.80
CA ASP A 257 -11.59 9.02 11.01
C ASP A 257 -10.78 10.10 11.74
N ARG A 258 -10.16 9.72 12.86
CA ARG A 258 -9.28 10.61 13.63
C ARG A 258 -8.08 11.11 12.82
N ARG A 259 -7.51 10.27 11.95
CA ARG A 259 -6.36 10.65 11.11
C ARG A 259 -6.73 11.61 9.98
N ILE A 260 -7.93 11.46 9.41
CA ILE A 260 -8.44 12.38 8.40
C ILE A 260 -8.71 13.75 9.04
N ASP A 261 -9.31 13.78 10.23
CA ASP A 261 -9.56 15.03 10.96
C ASP A 261 -8.23 15.78 11.23
N GLU A 262 -7.18 15.08 11.68
CA GLU A 262 -5.84 15.67 11.86
C GLU A 262 -5.23 16.20 10.54
N LEU A 263 -5.44 15.49 9.43
CA LEU A 263 -4.96 15.90 8.12
C LEU A 263 -5.64 17.21 7.66
N THR A 264 -6.91 17.43 8.00
CA THR A 264 -7.61 18.69 7.68
C THR A 264 -7.04 19.88 8.46
N VAL A 265 -6.69 19.67 9.73
CA VAL A 265 -6.05 20.69 10.57
C VAL A 265 -4.69 21.08 9.99
N LEU A 266 -3.91 20.09 9.55
CA LEU A 266 -2.59 20.30 8.91
C LEU A 266 -2.66 21.15 7.64
N GLN A 267 -3.77 21.11 6.88
CA GLN A 267 -3.95 21.93 5.68
C GLN A 267 -4.24 23.40 6.00
N SER A 268 -4.69 23.71 7.21
CA SER A 268 -5.07 25.07 7.63
C SER A 268 -3.91 25.91 8.18
N VAL A 269 -2.77 25.26 8.52
CA VAL A 269 -1.62 25.92 9.15
C VAL A 269 -0.59 26.31 8.08
N ASN A 270 -0.53 27.62 7.78
CA ASN A 270 0.31 28.16 6.70
C ASN A 270 1.75 28.49 7.11
N GLU A 271 2.09 28.45 8.41
CA GLU A 271 3.43 28.79 8.93
C GLU A 271 3.95 27.73 9.91
N GLY A 272 5.20 27.28 9.74
CA GLY A 272 5.89 26.36 10.68
C GLY A 272 5.75 24.85 10.41
N VAL A 273 5.26 24.47 9.21
CA VAL A 273 4.96 23.07 8.85
C VAL A 273 6.11 22.09 9.11
N SER A 274 7.38 22.45 8.93
CA SER A 274 8.49 21.50 9.09
C SER A 274 8.62 20.91 10.50
N ASN A 275 8.38 21.71 11.55
CA ASN A 275 8.53 21.26 12.94
C ASN A 275 7.29 20.50 13.42
N ILE A 276 6.10 20.90 12.97
CA ILE A 276 4.82 20.27 13.29
C ILE A 276 4.69 18.92 12.57
N LEU A 277 5.15 18.86 11.31
CA LEU A 277 5.11 17.65 10.49
C LEU A 277 5.96 16.54 11.10
N GLY A 278 7.17 16.83 11.58
CA GLY A 278 8.00 15.86 12.30
C GLY A 278 7.34 15.35 13.60
N GLY A 279 6.68 16.24 14.35
CA GLY A 279 5.99 15.90 15.60
C GLY A 279 4.73 15.05 15.39
N ILE A 280 3.89 15.41 14.41
CA ILE A 280 2.68 14.65 14.07
C ILE A 280 3.04 13.32 13.41
N PHE A 281 4.07 13.28 12.57
CA PHE A 281 4.58 12.04 11.98
C PHE A 281 5.01 11.08 13.08
N SER A 282 5.71 11.56 14.11
CA SER A 282 6.10 10.77 15.28
C SER A 282 4.90 10.32 16.14
N ALA A 283 3.89 11.19 16.32
CA ALA A 283 2.72 10.89 17.15
C ALA A 283 1.74 9.89 16.48
N VAL A 284 1.40 10.11 15.20
CA VAL A 284 0.59 9.18 14.39
C VAL A 284 1.25 7.81 14.33
N PHE A 285 2.58 7.81 14.23
CA PHE A 285 3.41 6.63 14.21
C PHE A 285 3.41 5.88 15.56
N ALA A 286 3.58 6.58 16.68
CA ALA A 286 3.51 5.99 18.02
C ALA A 286 2.13 5.38 18.30
N MET A 287 1.05 6.03 17.85
CA MET A 287 -0.31 5.52 18.05
C MET A 287 -0.61 4.25 17.23
N ALA A 288 0.01 4.08 16.06
CA ALA A 288 -0.13 2.84 15.27
C ALA A 288 0.54 1.62 15.95
N SER A 289 1.49 1.86 16.87
CA SER A 289 2.16 0.80 17.64
C SER A 289 1.42 0.37 18.91
N VAL A 290 0.40 1.13 19.34
CA VAL A 290 -0.30 0.88 20.61
C VAL A 290 -1.44 -0.12 20.35
N PRO A 291 -1.40 -1.33 20.93
CA PRO A 291 -2.50 -2.28 20.81
C PRO A 291 -3.78 -1.75 21.50
N PRO A 292 -4.98 -2.14 21.02
CA PRO A 292 -6.27 -1.55 21.43
C PRO A 292 -6.66 -1.75 22.91
N SER A 293 -5.86 -2.46 23.72
CA SER A 293 -6.17 -2.78 25.12
C SER A 293 -5.57 -1.84 26.17
N THR A 294 -4.90 -0.74 25.79
CA THR A 294 -4.26 0.18 26.77
C THR A 294 -4.84 1.60 26.82
N THR A 295 -6.14 1.80 26.59
CA THR A 295 -6.80 3.05 27.00
C THR A 295 -7.28 2.93 28.45
N ASN A 296 -6.35 2.96 29.39
CA ASN A 296 -6.68 3.44 30.74
C ASN A 296 -6.50 4.96 30.75
N THR A 297 -7.62 5.62 30.93
CA THR A 297 -7.82 7.04 31.14
C THR A 297 -6.83 7.61 32.15
N THR A 298 -5.91 8.47 31.72
CA THR A 298 -5.31 9.48 32.60
C THR A 298 -5.47 10.85 31.93
N THR A 299 -6.67 11.40 32.04
CA THR A 299 -6.85 12.84 32.02
C THR A 299 -6.84 13.31 33.47
N GLN A 300 -6.14 14.43 33.69
CA GLN A 300 -6.16 15.29 34.88
C GLN A 300 -5.20 14.92 36.03
N GLN A 301 -4.08 15.63 36.08
CA GLN A 301 -3.83 16.59 37.17
C GLN A 301 -2.65 17.50 36.78
N GLN A 302 -2.95 18.63 36.14
CA GLN A 302 -2.26 19.87 36.50
C GLN A 302 -3.11 20.50 37.60
N THR A 303 -2.49 20.73 38.77
CA THR A 303 -2.49 21.96 39.58
C THR A 303 -2.40 21.55 41.05
N GLU A 304 -1.23 21.69 41.69
CA GLU A 304 -1.17 22.40 42.96
C GLU A 304 0.27 22.78 43.30
N GLN A 305 0.48 24.10 43.38
CA GLN A 305 1.60 24.71 44.07
C GLN A 305 1.54 24.34 45.54
N THR A 306 2.64 23.90 46.13
CA THR A 306 2.87 24.18 47.56
C THR A 306 4.36 24.29 47.84
N GLN A 307 4.73 25.52 48.17
CA GLN A 307 5.99 26.00 48.73
C GLN A 307 6.32 25.22 50.03
N PRO A 308 7.59 24.92 50.35
CA PRO A 308 7.93 24.28 51.62
C PRO A 308 7.87 25.32 52.77
N PRO A 309 7.35 24.97 53.95
CA PRO A 309 7.44 25.85 55.11
C PRO A 309 8.85 25.78 55.71
N SER A 310 9.32 26.96 56.10
CA SER A 310 10.48 27.22 56.94
C SER A 310 10.30 26.71 58.37
N THR A 311 11.44 26.61 59.08
CA THR A 311 11.66 26.45 60.54
C THR A 311 11.39 25.05 61.11
N ASN A 312 12.25 24.45 61.94
CA ASN A 312 13.37 24.89 62.79
C ASN A 312 14.49 23.85 62.79
#